data_AF-A4A4M4-F1
#
_entry.id   AF-A4A4M4-F1
#
_cell.length_a   1.000
_cell.length_b   1.000
_cell.length_c   1.000
_cell.angle_alpha   90.00
_cell.angle_beta   90.00
_cell.angle_gamma   90.00
#
_symmetry.space_group_name_H-M   'P 1'
#
loop_
_entity.id
_entity.type
_entity.pdbx_description
1 polymer ?
#
loop_
_entity_poly.entity_id
_entity_poly.type
_entity_poly.pdbx_seq_one_letter_code
_entity_poly.pdbx_strand_id
1 'polypeptide(L)'
;MSTAHIEQFLSHLANERQCSPATQRIALNALIYLFTRFLSIKIDTLNFHKARQNRRLPVVLTHAETLRVLAQLPDKYRLMVELLYGAGLRLN
;
A
#
# COMPACT_ATOMS: atom_id res chain seq x y z
N MET A 1 -9.20 -21.97 17.04
CA MET A 1 -8.48 -21.42 15.87
C MET A 1 -7.16 -20.87 16.38
N SER A 2 -6.07 -21.59 16.14
CA SER A 2 -4.76 -21.32 16.74
C SER A 2 -3.98 -20.26 15.98
N THR A 3 -3.02 -19.64 16.66
CA THR A 3 -1.97 -18.77 16.11
C THR A 3 -1.32 -19.35 14.85
N ALA A 4 -1.15 -20.67 14.80
CA ALA A 4 -0.60 -21.39 13.64
C ALA A 4 -1.40 -21.17 12.34
N HIS A 5 -2.73 -21.07 12.38
CA HIS A 5 -3.52 -20.81 11.17
C HIS A 5 -3.28 -19.39 10.63
N ILE A 6 -3.06 -18.42 11.52
CA ILE A 6 -2.73 -17.04 11.14
C ILE A 6 -1.35 -17.01 10.47
N GLU A 7 -0.36 -17.69 11.05
CA GLU A 7 0.99 -17.79 10.49
C GLU A 7 1.02 -18.47 9.12
N GLN A 8 0.27 -19.57 8.98
CA GLN A 8 0.17 -20.31 7.73
C GLN A 8 -0.47 -19.45 6.64
N PHE A 9 -1.56 -18.75 6.96
CA PHE A 9 -2.21 -17.84 6.01
C PHE A 9 -1.30 -16.68 5.59
N LEU A 10 -0.60 -16.05 6.54
CA LEU A 10 0.33 -14.96 6.24
C LEU A 10 1.53 -15.45 5.42
N SER A 11 2.02 -16.66 5.67
CA SER A 11 3.11 -17.26 4.90
C SER A 11 2.66 -17.66 3.49
N HIS A 12 1.43 -18.18 3.33
CA HIS A 12 0.82 -18.43 2.01
C HIS A 12 0.70 -17.14 1.20
N LEU A 13 0.29 -16.04 1.83
CA LEU A 13 0.23 -14.72 1.18
C LEU A 13 1.60 -14.24 0.67
N ALA A 14 2.68 -14.48 1.41
CA ALA A 14 4.03 -14.09 1.00
C ALA A 14 4.61 -15.02 -0.07
N ASN A 15 4.47 -16.34 0.11
CA ASN A 15 5.22 -17.33 -0.67
C ASN A 15 4.48 -17.73 -1.96
N GLU A 16 3.18 -18.00 -1.87
CA GLU A 16 2.39 -18.52 -3.01
C GLU A 16 1.70 -17.40 -3.78
N ARG A 17 1.15 -16.40 -3.08
CA ARG A 17 0.49 -15.25 -3.70
C ARG A 17 1.43 -14.12 -4.08
N GLN A 18 2.71 -14.19 -3.68
CA GLN A 18 3.75 -13.19 -3.92
C GLN A 18 3.26 -11.76 -3.69
N CYS A 19 2.43 -11.56 -2.65
CA CYS A 19 1.78 -10.28 -2.44
C CYS A 19 2.77 -9.20 -2.02
N SER A 20 2.37 -7.93 -2.16
CA SER A 20 3.20 -6.84 -1.66
C SER A 20 3.28 -6.88 -0.12
N PRO A 21 4.38 -6.40 0.49
CA PRO A 21 4.46 -6.26 1.95
C PRO A 21 3.33 -5.39 2.53
N ALA A 22 2.84 -4.40 1.76
CA ALA A 22 1.70 -3.59 2.18
C ALA A 22 0.42 -4.43 2.28
N THR A 23 0.19 -5.33 1.32
CA THR A 23 -0.94 -6.27 1.31
C THR A 23 -0.87 -7.22 2.51
N GLN A 24 0.30 -7.84 2.75
CA GLN A 24 0.48 -8.74 3.88
C GLN A 24 0.28 -8.01 5.22
N ARG A 25 0.77 -6.77 5.33
CA ARG A 25 0.59 -5.94 6.54
C ARG A 25 -0.88 -5.59 6.79
N ILE A 26 -1.64 -5.28 5.76
CA ILE A 26 -3.09 -5.04 5.89
C ILE A 26 -3.79 -6.31 6.38
N ALA A 27 -3.48 -7.47 5.80
CA ALA A 27 -4.04 -8.75 6.24
C ALA A 27 -3.69 -9.07 7.70
N LEU A 28 -2.43 -8.89 8.10
CA LEU A 28 -1.99 -9.04 9.49
C LEU A 28 -2.80 -8.15 10.44
N ASN A 29 -2.90 -6.86 10.14
CA ASN A 29 -3.62 -5.91 10.99
C ASN A 29 -5.11 -6.23 11.08
N ALA A 30 -5.73 -6.64 9.97
CA ALA A 30 -7.13 -7.06 9.95
C ALA A 30 -7.37 -8.31 10.81
N LEU A 31 -6.49 -9.31 10.72
CA LEU A 31 -6.57 -10.52 11.52
C LEU A 31 -6.33 -10.22 13.01
N ILE A 32 -5.30 -9.45 13.35
CA ILE A 32 -5.06 -9.03 14.73
C ILE A 32 -6.29 -8.32 15.29
N TYR A 33 -6.87 -7.38 14.54
CA TYR A 33 -8.08 -6.68 14.96
C TYR A 33 -9.26 -7.64 15.19
N LEU A 34 -9.53 -8.53 14.24
CA LEU A 34 -10.62 -9.51 14.35
C LEU A 34 -10.46 -10.38 15.60
N PHE A 35 -9.28 -10.98 15.80
CA PHE A 35 -9.05 -11.90 16.91
C PHE A 35 -9.00 -11.19 18.26
N THR A 36 -8.31 -10.05 18.37
CA THR A 36 -8.13 -9.37 19.65
C THR A 36 -9.33 -8.52 20.05
N ARG A 37 -9.90 -7.75 19.12
CA ARG A 37 -10.92 -6.75 19.42
C ARG A 37 -12.33 -7.30 19.31
N PHE A 38 -12.59 -8.12 18.29
CA PHE A 38 -13.94 -8.63 18.03
C PHE A 38 -14.18 -9.98 18.75
N LEU A 39 -13.21 -10.89 18.69
CA LEU A 39 -13.33 -12.23 19.30
C LEU A 39 -12.74 -12.32 20.72
N SER A 40 -12.03 -11.28 21.19
CA SER A 40 -11.36 -11.26 22.51
C SER A 40 -10.40 -12.43 22.76
N ILE A 41 -9.81 -12.96 21.69
CA ILE A 41 -8.81 -14.03 21.73
C ILE A 41 -7.41 -13.38 21.78
N LYS A 42 -6.61 -13.78 22.76
CA LYS A 42 -5.19 -13.38 22.84
C LYS A 42 -4.38 -14.13 21.78
N ILE A 43 -3.57 -13.39 21.04
CA ILE A 43 -2.66 -13.93 20.02
C ILE A 43 -1.24 -13.84 20.59
N ASP A 44 -0.52 -14.96 20.60
CA ASP A 44 0.89 -15.00 20.97
C ASP A 44 1.79 -14.47 19.82
N THR A 45 3.10 -14.42 20.07
CA THR A 45 4.09 -13.99 19.08
C THR A 45 3.96 -14.80 17.78
N LEU A 46 3.67 -14.11 16.67
CA LEU A 46 3.55 -14.73 15.34
C LEU A 46 4.92 -14.81 14.65
N ASN A 47 5.29 -16.00 14.17
CA ASN A 47 6.46 -16.25 13.35
C ASN A 47 6.06 -16.70 11.94
N PHE A 48 6.10 -15.79 10.97
CA PHE A 48 5.67 -16.04 9.59
C PHE A 48 6.65 -15.44 8.57
N HIS A 49 6.60 -15.94 7.34
CA HIS A 49 7.43 -15.43 6.26
C HIS A 49 6.96 -14.06 5.79
N LYS A 50 7.81 -13.04 5.91
CA LYS A 50 7.51 -11.68 5.42
C LYS A 50 7.63 -11.60 3.89
N ALA A 51 6.65 -10.97 3.26
CA ALA A 51 6.70 -10.63 1.85
C ALA A 51 7.87 -9.67 1.55
N ARG A 52 8.59 -9.91 0.45
CA ARG A 52 9.73 -9.07 0.03
C ARG A 52 9.25 -7.90 -0.83
N GLN A 53 9.85 -6.73 -0.62
CA GLN A 53 9.58 -5.55 -1.42
C GLN A 53 10.66 -5.35 -2.50
N ASN A 54 10.25 -5.25 -3.76
CA ASN A 54 11.09 -4.58 -4.76
C ASN A 54 10.94 -3.07 -4.59
N ARG A 55 12.02 -2.37 -4.27
CA ARG A 55 12.04 -0.90 -4.18
C ARG A 55 11.80 -0.32 -5.57
N ARG A 56 10.63 0.30 -5.79
CA ARG A 56 10.37 1.10 -6.99
C ARG A 56 10.95 2.48 -6.76
N LEU A 57 11.84 2.91 -7.65
CA LEU A 57 12.33 4.29 -7.65
C LEU A 57 11.21 5.21 -8.17
N PRO A 58 11.02 6.38 -7.55
CA PRO A 58 10.07 7.36 -8.06
C PRO A 58 10.53 7.82 -9.45
N VAL A 59 9.63 7.76 -10.41
CA VAL A 59 9.83 8.35 -11.74
C VAL A 59 9.23 9.74 -11.71
N VAL A 60 10.02 10.74 -12.06
CA VAL A 60 9.61 12.15 -12.09
C VAL A 60 9.59 12.65 -13.52
N LEU A 61 8.63 13.52 -13.82
CA LEU A 61 8.60 14.24 -15.09
C LEU A 61 9.61 15.38 -15.06
N THR A 62 10.30 15.61 -16.17
CA THR A 62 11.05 16.84 -16.40
C THR A 62 10.11 18.03 -16.49
N HIS A 63 10.65 19.23 -16.31
CA HIS A 63 9.88 20.47 -16.46
C HIS A 63 9.21 20.56 -17.85
N ALA A 64 9.92 20.21 -18.91
CA ALA A 64 9.40 20.22 -20.28
C ALA A 64 8.28 19.20 -20.49
N GLU A 65 8.40 17.98 -19.92
CA GLU A 65 7.32 16.99 -19.95
C GLU A 65 6.08 17.49 -19.20
N THR A 66 6.27 18.13 -18.05
CA THR A 66 5.16 18.66 -17.25
C THR A 66 4.40 19.74 -18.01
N LEU A 67 5.09 20.69 -18.63
CA LEU A 67 4.45 21.73 -19.45
C LEU A 67 3.70 21.14 -20.65
N ARG A 68 4.24 20.10 -21.29
CA ARG A 68 3.56 19.40 -22.39
C ARG A 68 2.26 18.73 -21.93
N VAL A 69 2.25 18.14 -20.74
CA VAL A 69 1.04 17.57 -20.14
C VAL A 69 0.02 18.67 -19.86
N LEU A 70 0.44 19.75 -19.17
CA LEU A 70 -0.42 20.89 -18.83
C LEU A 70 -1.07 21.54 -20.05
N ALA A 71 -0.34 21.63 -21.18
CA ALA A 71 -0.85 22.20 -22.42
C ALA A 71 -1.95 21.37 -23.10
N GLN A 72 -2.06 20.07 -22.78
CA GLN A 72 -3.06 19.16 -23.36
C GLN A 72 -4.27 18.93 -22.43
N LEU A 73 -4.25 19.47 -21.22
CA LEU A 73 -5.33 19.32 -20.26
C LEU A 73 -6.54 20.21 -20.63
N PRO A 74 -7.78 19.68 -20.55
CA PRO A 74 -8.97 20.51 -20.65
C PRO A 74 -9.01 21.56 -19.54
N ASP A 75 -9.53 22.76 -19.85
CA ASP A 75 -9.53 23.92 -18.93
C ASP A 75 -10.10 23.60 -17.54
N LYS A 76 -11.11 22.73 -17.47
CA LYS A 76 -11.73 22.28 -16.22
C LYS A 76 -10.73 21.66 -15.22
N TYR A 77 -9.68 20.99 -15.70
CA TYR A 77 -8.72 20.26 -14.85
C TYR A 77 -7.39 21.01 -14.68
N ARG A 78 -7.13 21.98 -15.55
CA ARG A 78 -5.84 22.66 -15.65
C ARG A 78 -5.42 23.34 -14.34
N LEU A 79 -6.29 24.14 -13.73
CA LEU A 79 -5.99 24.84 -12.49
C LEU A 79 -5.64 23.88 -11.33
N MET A 80 -6.35 22.76 -11.21
CA MET A 80 -6.09 21.77 -10.17
C MET A 80 -4.73 21.11 -10.36
N VAL A 81 -4.36 20.76 -11.60
CA VAL A 81 -3.08 20.12 -11.90
C VAL A 81 -1.92 21.11 -11.77
N GLU A 82 -2.10 22.38 -12.16
CA GLU A 82 -1.12 23.45 -11.96
C GLU A 82 -0.83 23.68 -10.46
N LEU A 83 -1.86 23.66 -9.60
CA LEU A 83 -1.68 23.75 -8.14
C LEU A 83 -0.99 22.50 -7.56
N LEU A 84 -1.34 21.31 -8.05
CA LEU A 84 -0.69 20.05 -7.64
C LEU A 84 0.81 20.09 -7.93
N TYR A 85 1.19 20.54 -9.12
CA TYR A 85 2.59 20.66 -9.54
C TYR A 85 3.32 21.83 -8.88
N GLY A 86 2.73 23.02 -8.90
CA GLY A 86 3.38 24.27 -8.46
C GLY A 86 3.51 24.40 -6.94
N ALA A 87 2.56 23.84 -6.18
CA ALA A 87 2.59 23.88 -4.71
C ALA A 87 2.92 22.51 -4.07
N GLY A 88 3.11 21.45 -4.87
CA GLY A 88 3.45 20.12 -4.38
C GLY A 88 2.33 19.46 -3.56
N LEU A 89 1.08 19.82 -3.85
CA LEU A 89 -0.08 19.27 -3.14
C LEU A 89 -0.20 17.76 -3.41
N ARG A 90 -0.78 17.02 -2.45
CA ARG A 90 -1.09 15.60 -2.59
C ARG A 90 -2.58 15.43 -2.85
N LEU A 91 -2.92 14.51 -3.73
CA LEU A 91 -4.30 14.07 -3.92
C LEU A 91 -4.62 13.11 -2.78
N ASN A 92 -5.30 13.62 -1.75
CA ASN A 92 -5.76 12.84 -0.60
C ASN A 92 -7.23 12.42 -0.79
#